data_AF-A0A9D4I3Z0-F1
#
_entry.id   AF-A0A9D4I3Z0-F1
#
_cell.length_a   1.000
_cell.length_b   1.000
_cell.length_c   1.000
_cell.angle_alpha   90.00
_cell.angle_beta   90.00
_cell.angle_gamma   90.00
#
_symmetry.space_group_name_H-M   'P 1'
#
loop_
_entity.id
_entity.type
_entity.pdbx_description
1 polymer ?
#
loop_
_entity_poly.entity_id
_entity_poly.type
_entity_poly.pdbx_seq_one_letter_code
_entity_poly.pdbx_strand_id
1 'polypeptide(L)' 'MCEASSVTSMLDHLQRETLESRRTNAQLSIIYKISNNLIDIPAAKYLSSGSSSTRSSHAIKFQPISTLTSYYRRHE' A
#
# COMPACT_ATOMS: atom_id res chain seq x y z
N MET A 1 2.56 1.92 40.12
CA MET A 1 1.91 2.10 38.81
C MET A 1 3.01 2.35 37.82
N CYS A 2 3.28 1.40 36.93
CA CYS A 2 4.29 1.59 35.89
C CYS A 2 3.64 2.45 34.80
N GLU A 3 4.01 3.73 34.74
CA GLU A 3 3.68 4.60 33.62
C GLU A 3 4.22 3.95 32.35
N ALA A 4 3.34 3.52 31.47
CA ALA A 4 3.71 3.22 30.10
C ALA A 4 4.08 4.56 29.44
N SER A 5 5.33 4.98 29.60
CA SER A 5 6.01 5.97 28.77
C SER A 5 6.16 5.38 27.36
N SER A 6 5.02 5.13 26.74
CA SER A 6 4.89 4.46 25.45
C SER A 6 5.10 5.51 24.38
N VAL A 7 5.95 5.18 23.40
CA VAL A 7 6.19 6.00 22.21
C VAL A 7 4.87 6.41 21.54
N THR A 8 3.82 5.60 21.66
CA THR A 8 2.47 5.90 21.17
C THR A 8 1.86 7.13 21.86
N SER A 9 1.96 7.25 23.19
CA SER A 9 1.44 8.39 23.94
C SER A 9 2.20 9.68 23.62
N MET A 10 3.51 9.57 23.40
CA MET A 10 4.34 10.70 22.96
C MET A 10 3.97 11.17 21.54
N LEU A 11 3.72 10.23 20.62
CA LEU A 11 3.32 10.56 19.24
C LEU A 11 1.95 11.25 19.19
N ASP A 12 1.00 10.80 20.02
CA ASP A 12 -0.32 11.41 20.14
C ASP A 12 -0.25 12.85 20.66
N HIS A 13 0.55 13.08 21.72
CA HIS A 13 0.78 14.43 22.25
C HIS A 13 1.47 15.36 21.24
N LEU A 14 2.37 14.83 20.40
CA LEU A 14 3.02 15.56 19.32
C LEU A 14 2.14 15.74 18.07
N GLN A 15 0.88 15.27 18.10
CA GLN A 15 -0.05 15.26 16.98
C GLN A 15 0.55 14.62 15.72
N ARG A 16 1.45 13.64 15.92
CA ARG A 16 2.11 12.94 14.82
C ARG A 16 1.25 11.77 14.38
N GLU A 17 1.02 11.71 13.07
CA GLU A 17 0.36 10.55 12.45
C GLU A 17 1.07 9.24 12.80
N THR A 18 0.27 8.20 13.01
CA THR A 18 0.79 6.85 13.27
C THR A 18 1.71 6.39 12.14
N LEU A 19 2.63 5.47 12.44
CA LEU A 19 3.53 4.93 11.42
C LEU A 19 2.76 4.29 10.25
N GLU A 20 1.67 3.59 10.56
CA GLU A 20 0.82 2.96 9.56
C GLU A 20 0.14 4.00 8.67
N SER A 21 -0.43 5.07 9.25
CA SER A 21 -1.03 6.16 8.47
C SER A 21 -0.02 6.82 7.53
N ARG A 22 1.19 7.09 8.01
CA ARG A 22 2.28 7.64 7.18
C ARG A 22 2.69 6.69 6.06
N ARG A 23 2.77 5.38 6.32
CA ARG A 23 3.06 4.36 5.31
C ARG A 23 1.98 4.32 4.23
N THR A 24 0.70 4.32 4.64
CA THR A 24 -0.43 4.34 3.71
C THR A 24 -0.43 5.61 2.85
N ASN A 25 -0.26 6.78 3.47
CA ASN A 25 -0.22 8.06 2.77
C ASN A 25 0.95 8.12 1.77
N ALA A 26 2.13 7.64 2.15
CA ALA A 26 3.29 7.57 1.25
C ALA A 26 3.01 6.68 0.03
N GLN A 27 2.45 5.48 0.25
CA GLN A 27 2.08 4.56 -0.84
C GLN A 27 1.05 5.18 -1.79
N LEU A 28 -0.03 5.76 -1.26
CA LEU A 28 -1.06 6.40 -2.07
C LEU A 28 -0.50 7.57 -2.88
N SER A 29 0.36 8.39 -2.27
CA SER A 29 0.98 9.54 -2.96
C SER A 29 1.87 9.11 -4.13
N ILE A 30 2.63 8.02 -3.97
CA ILE A 30 3.49 7.50 -5.03
C ILE A 30 2.63 6.93 -6.17
N ILE A 31 1.62 6.12 -5.85
CA ILE A 31 0.71 5.55 -6.86
C ILE A 31 0.07 6.66 -7.69
N TYR A 32 -0.42 7.72 -7.03
CA TYR A 32 -1.00 8.88 -7.72
C TYR A 32 0.02 9.59 -8.64
N LYS A 33 1.25 9.81 -8.16
CA LYS A 33 2.30 10.46 -8.96
C LYS A 33 2.69 9.63 -10.18
N ILE A 34 2.80 8.31 -10.02
CA ILE A 34 3.08 7.37 -11.12
C ILE A 34 1.94 7.38 -12.14
N SER A 35 0.68 7.26 -11.69
CA SER A 35 -0.47 7.18 -12.59
C SER A 35 -0.73 8.46 -13.38
N ASN A 36 -0.31 9.62 -12.86
CA ASN A 36 -0.47 10.91 -13.51
C ASN A 36 0.82 11.42 -14.19
N ASN A 37 1.85 10.57 -14.33
CA ASN A 37 3.15 10.94 -14.92
C ASN A 37 3.82 12.16 -14.27
N LEU A 38 3.62 12.35 -12.96
CA LEU A 38 4.23 13.44 -12.18
C LEU A 38 5.66 13.12 -11.72
N ILE A 39 6.12 11.89 -11.96
CA ILE A 39 7.47 11.41 -11.68
C ILE A 39 7.94 10.52 -12.83
N ASP A 40 9.26 10.48 -13.04
CA ASP A 40 9.91 9.68 -14.08
C ASP A 40 10.02 8.20 -13.67
N ILE A 41 8.86 7.57 -13.46
CA ILE A 41 8.72 6.14 -13.17
C ILE A 41 7.73 5.56 -14.16
N PRO A 42 8.12 4.58 -15.00
CA PRO A 42 7.22 3.98 -15.97
C PRO A 42 6.07 3.24 -15.29
N ALA A 43 4.84 3.78 -15.39
CA ALA A 43 3.67 3.21 -14.74
C ALA A 43 3.43 1.73 -15.11
N ALA A 44 3.57 1.39 -16.39
CA ALA A 44 3.37 0.03 -16.90
C ALA A 44 4.29 -1.04 -16.27
N LYS A 45 5.43 -0.64 -15.71
CA LYS A 45 6.37 -1.56 -15.06
C LYS A 45 5.94 -1.94 -13.63
N TYR A 46 5.21 -1.06 -12.96
CA TYR A 46 4.92 -1.19 -11.52
C TYR A 46 3.42 -1.30 -11.22
N LEU A 47 2.57 -0.75 -12.08
CA LEU A 47 1.12 -0.75 -11.94
C LEU A 47 0.52 -1.59 -13.06
N SER A 48 -0.03 -2.76 -12.71
CA SER A 48 -0.87 -3.53 -13.62
C SER A 48 -2.33 -3.14 -13.41
N SER A 49 -2.95 -2.57 -14.45
CA SER A 49 -4.39 -2.27 -14.44
C SER A 49 -5.17 -3.56 -14.66
N GLY A 50 -5.91 -4.00 -13.65
CA GLY A 50 -6.82 -5.12 -13.77
C GLY A 50 -8.22 -4.64 -14.14
N SER A 51 -8.74 -5.06 -15.29
CA SER A 51 -10.16 -4.95 -15.60
C SER A 51 -10.90 -6.15 -14.99
N SER A 52 -11.64 -5.94 -13.91
CA SER A 52 -12.53 -6.99 -13.38
C SER A 52 -13.91 -6.83 -14.00
N SER A 53 -14.37 -7.84 -14.74
CA SER A 53 -15.73 -7.90 -15.31
C SER A 53 -16.82 -8.21 -14.26
N THR A 54 -16.48 -8.26 -12.97
CA THR A 54 -17.39 -8.77 -11.94
C THR A 54 -17.96 -7.60 -11.13
N ARG A 55 -19.20 -7.20 -11.43
CA ARG A 55 -20.15 -6.41 -10.62
C ARG A 55 -19.57 -5.64 -9.42
N SER A 56 -18.56 -4.81 -9.62
CA SER A 56 -17.84 -4.15 -8.53
C SER A 56 -17.58 -2.70 -8.91
N SER A 57 -17.85 -1.81 -7.95
CA SER A 57 -18.09 -0.37 -8.04
C SER A 57 -17.07 0.51 -8.81
N HIS A 58 -15.95 -0.03 -9.30
CA HIS A 58 -14.89 0.79 -9.90
C HIS A 58 -14.29 0.12 -11.14
N ALA A 59 -14.31 0.87 -12.25
CA ALA A 59 -13.80 0.45 -13.56
C ALA A 59 -12.26 0.32 -13.60
N ILE A 60 -11.55 0.96 -12.67
CA ILE A 60 -10.09 0.99 -12.63
C ILE A 60 -9.61 0.45 -11.29
N LYS A 61 -8.80 -0.61 -11.33
CA LYS A 61 -8.17 -1.22 -10.17
C LYS A 61 -6.72 -1.54 -10.48
N PHE A 62 -5.82 -1.27 -9.54
CA PHE A 62 -4.45 -1.74 -9.61
C PHE A 62 -4.34 -3.11 -8.93
N GLN A 63 -3.73 -4.07 -9.61
CA GLN A 63 -3.46 -5.37 -9.03
C GLN A 63 -2.10 -5.37 -8.33
N PRO A 64 -2.02 -5.87 -7.08
CA PRO A 64 -0.74 -6.04 -6.43
C PRO A 64 0.10 -7.08 -7.18
N ILE A 65 1.39 -6.82 -7.32
CA ILE A 65 2.35 -7.82 -7.82
C ILE A 65 2.44 -8.92 -6.75
N SER A 66 1.88 -10.09 -7.03
CA SER A 66 1.97 -11.27 -6.18
C SER A 66 2.94 -12.28 -6.76
N THR A 67 3.82 -12.84 -5.93
CA THR A 67 4.59 -14.04 -6.29
C THR A 67 3.76 -15.29 -5.98
N LEU A 68 3.84 -16.32 -6.83
CA LEU A 68 3.28 -17.62 -6.52
C LEU A 68 4.16 -18.28 -5.45
N THR A 69 3.76 -18.17 -4.18
CA THR A 69 4.37 -18.90 -3.05
C THR A 69 3.96 -20.38 -3.09
N SER A 70 4.12 -21.06 -4.23
CA SER A 70 3.77 -22.48 -4.39
C SER A 70 5.01 -23.39 -4.43
N TYR A 71 6.14 -22.97 -3.85
CA TYR A 71 7.36 -23.78 -3.86
C TYR A 71 7.23 -25.07 -3.03
N TYR A 72 6.46 -25.04 -1.92
CA TYR A 72 6.35 -26.18 -0.99
C TYR A 72 5.16 -27.12 -1.23
N ARG A 73 4.26 -26.83 -2.18
CA ARG A 73 3.01 -27.61 -2.37
C ARG A 73 3.15 -28.80 -3.35
N ARG A 74 4.33 -29.05 -3.93
CA ARG A 74 4.51 -30.05 -5.01
C ARG A 74 5.14 -31.39 -4.57
N HIS A 75 5.08 -31.71 -3.28
CA HIS A 75 5.54 -32.99 -2.74
C HIS A 75 4.57 -33.54 -1.69
N GLU A 76 3.34 -33.86 -2.12
CA GLU A 76 2.45 -34.83 -1.45
C GLU A 76 1.75 -35.67 -2.53
#